data_AF-A0A3C1WH04-F1
#
_entry.id   AF-A0A3C1WH04-F1
#
_cell.length_a   1.000
_cell.length_b   1.000
_cell.length_c   1.000
_cell.angle_alpha   90.00
_cell.angle_beta   90.00
_cell.angle_gamma   90.00
#
_symmetry.space_group_name_H-M   'P 1'
#
loop_
_entity.id
_entity.type
_entity.pdbx_description
1 polymer ?
#
loop_
_entity_poly.entity_id
_entity_poly.type
_entity_poly.pdbx_seq_one_letter_code
_entity_poly.pdbx_strand_id
1 'polypeptide(L)' 'KEKSAAGLSIGPMSGKGFLIGIKWGGDLVALLMKLRSQGVLAHRAGTDVLRLLPPLTLSRDEIRELLEALDRSLSA' A
#
# COMPACT_ATOMS: atom_id res chain seq x y z
N LYS A 1 -11.28 20.46 -14.52
CA LYS A 1 -11.59 21.03 -13.19
C LYS A 1 -11.88 19.86 -12.27
N GLU A 2 -10.84 19.14 -11.84
CA GLU A 2 -10.93 18.06 -10.86
C GLU A 2 -9.86 18.36 -9.81
N LYS A 3 -10.33 18.86 -8.66
CA LYS A 3 -9.51 19.10 -7.48
C LYS A 3 -9.56 17.81 -6.67
N SER A 4 -8.48 17.03 -6.64
CA SER A 4 -8.32 15.92 -5.69
C SER A 4 -7.09 16.15 -4.84
N ALA A 5 -7.25 15.83 -3.56
CA ALA A 5 -6.38 16.11 -2.41
C ALA A 5 -4.88 16.18 -2.72
N ALA A 6 -4.22 17.18 -2.15
CA ALA A 6 -2.81 17.54 -2.33
C ALA A 6 -1.86 16.34 -2.58
N GLY A 7 -1.58 16.10 -3.86
CA GLY A 7 -0.37 15.44 -4.35
C GLY A 7 -0.20 13.95 -4.09
N LEU A 8 -1.25 13.12 -4.25
CA LEU A 8 -1.07 11.67 -4.29
C LEU A 8 -0.78 11.21 -5.73
N SER A 9 0.42 10.72 -5.99
CA SER A 9 0.79 10.10 -7.27
C SER A 9 1.21 8.66 -7.07
N ILE A 10 0.45 7.72 -7.66
CA ILE A 10 0.81 6.30 -7.65
C ILE A 10 1.71 6.07 -8.86
N GLY A 11 2.95 5.68 -8.60
CA GLY A 11 3.95 5.38 -9.62
C GLY A 11 3.89 3.93 -10.09
N PRO A 12 4.88 3.50 -10.90
CA PRO A 12 4.91 2.14 -11.43
C PRO A 12 5.02 1.10 -10.31
N MET A 13 4.35 -0.03 -10.51
CA MET A 13 4.46 -1.21 -9.67
C MET A 13 5.56 -2.14 -10.22
N SER A 14 6.32 -2.76 -9.34
CA SER A 14 7.41 -3.68 -9.66
C SER A 14 7.40 -4.84 -8.68
N GLY A 15 7.77 -6.04 -9.12
CA GLY A 15 7.74 -7.20 -8.24
C GLY A 15 7.70 -8.53 -8.98
N LYS A 16 7.88 -9.61 -8.24
CA LYS A 16 7.69 -10.99 -8.73
C LYS A 16 6.98 -11.81 -7.66
N GLY A 17 5.89 -12.47 -8.04
CA GLY A 17 5.04 -13.19 -7.10
C GLY A 17 4.50 -12.25 -6.02
N PHE A 18 4.64 -12.64 -4.75
CA PHE A 18 4.18 -11.86 -3.60
C PHE A 18 5.14 -10.74 -3.16
N LEU A 19 6.36 -10.67 -3.71
CA LEU A 19 7.23 -9.54 -3.47
C LEU A 19 6.80 -8.38 -4.38
N ILE A 20 5.97 -7.47 -3.87
CA ILE A 20 5.41 -6.34 -4.62
C ILE A 20 5.93 -5.02 -4.05
N GLY A 21 6.40 -4.14 -4.93
CA GLY A 21 6.86 -2.79 -4.64
C GLY A 21 6.10 -1.76 -5.47
N ILE A 22 5.44 -0.82 -4.80
CA ILE A 22 4.63 0.24 -5.42
C ILE A 22 5.33 1.57 -5.18
N LYS A 23 5.65 2.31 -6.24
CA LYS A 23 6.17 3.67 -6.09
C LYS A 23 5.06 4.61 -5.63
N TRP A 24 5.33 5.41 -4.62
CA TRP A 24 4.40 6.28 -3.92
C TRP A 24 4.95 7.70 -3.92
N GLY A 25 4.29 8.61 -4.63
CA GLY A 25 4.60 10.03 -4.61
C GLY A 25 3.62 10.75 -3.70
N GLY A 26 3.92 10.73 -2.40
CA GLY A 26 3.14 11.31 -1.31
C GLY A 26 3.73 10.91 0.04
N ASP A 27 3.06 11.25 1.15
CA ASP A 27 3.51 10.85 2.49
C ASP A 27 3.27 9.34 2.72
N LEU A 28 4.29 8.54 2.41
CA LEU A 28 4.28 7.10 2.59
C LEU A 28 4.23 6.71 4.07
N VAL A 29 4.77 7.53 4.98
CA VAL A 29 4.76 7.24 6.42
C VAL A 29 3.34 7.36 6.96
N ALA A 30 2.60 8.40 6.56
CA ALA A 30 1.19 8.54 6.90
C ALA A 30 0.35 7.34 6.40
N LEU A 31 0.59 6.90 5.17
CA LEU A 31 -0.07 5.70 4.63
C LEU A 31 0.26 4.43 5.46
N LEU A 32 1.54 4.22 5.79
CA LEU A 32 1.96 3.09 6.61
C LEU A 32 1.33 3.10 8.01
N MET A 33 1.18 4.29 8.62
CA MET A 33 0.48 4.42 9.90
C MET A 33 -1.01 4.08 9.78
N LYS A 34 -1.69 4.55 8.72
CA LYS A 34 -3.09 4.17 8.43
C LYS A 34 -3.24 2.66 8.26
N LEU A 35 -2.41 2.04 7.43
CA LEU A 35 -2.44 0.59 7.20
C LEU A 35 -2.17 -0.20 8.48
N ARG A 36 -1.20 0.25 9.29
CA ARG A 36 -0.89 -0.39 10.58
C ARG A 36 -2.07 -0.31 11.56
N SER A 37 -2.81 0.80 11.58
CA SER A 37 -4.02 0.93 12.40
C SER A 37 -5.13 -0.04 11.97
N GLN A 38 -5.10 -0.50 10.72
CA GLN A 38 -6.03 -1.46 10.15
C GLN A 38 -5.52 -2.92 10.21
N GLY A 39 -4.43 -3.17 10.93
CA GLY A 39 -3.86 -4.51 11.08
C GLY A 39 -2.97 -4.97 9.92
N VAL A 40 -2.71 -4.13 8.92
CA VAL A 40 -1.83 -4.45 7.79
C VAL A 40 -0.41 -3.98 8.07
N LEU A 41 0.53 -4.92 8.05
CA LEU A 41 1.96 -4.63 8.14
C LEU A 41 2.56 -4.54 6.74
N ALA A 42 2.82 -3.31 6.30
CA ALA A 42 3.61 -3.03 5.11
C ALA A 42 4.93 -2.35 5.51
N HIS A 43 5.93 -2.41 4.63
CA HIS A 43 7.23 -1.79 4.88
C HIS A 43 7.58 -0.82 3.77
N ARG A 44 8.34 0.23 4.09
CA ARG A 44 8.93 1.10 3.05
C ARG A 44 10.26 0.52 2.57
N ALA A 45 10.51 0.60 1.27
CA ALA A 45 11.81 0.33 0.68
C ALA A 45 12.39 1.65 0.15
N GLY A 46 13.42 2.16 0.83
CA GLY A 46 13.93 3.50 0.54
C GLY A 46 12.92 4.59 0.93
N THR A 47 12.87 5.66 0.13
CA THR A 47 12.07 6.86 0.44
C THR A 47 10.62 6.72 -0.02
N ASP A 48 10.41 6.16 -1.22
CA ASP A 48 9.15 6.33 -1.96
C ASP A 48 8.52 5.00 -2.40
N VAL A 49 8.98 3.84 -1.91
CA VAL A 49 8.42 2.55 -2.35
C VAL A 49 7.71 1.85 -1.21
N LEU A 50 6.42 1.59 -1.37
CA LEU A 50 5.64 0.71 -0.50
C LEU A 50 5.92 -0.74 -0.89
N ARG A 51 6.46 -1.53 0.03
CA ARG A 51 6.74 -2.95 -0.16
C ARG A 51 5.73 -3.79 0.61
N LEU A 52 5.04 -4.65 -0.14
CA LEU A 52 4.17 -5.69 0.39
C LEU A 52 4.95 -7.01 0.35
N LEU A 53 5.01 -7.67 1.51
CA LEU A 53 5.69 -8.94 1.74
C LEU A 53 4.74 -9.88 2.51
N PRO A 54 3.65 -10.34 1.87
CA PRO A 54 2.77 -11.30 2.50
C PRO A 54 3.46 -12.68 2.59
N PRO A 55 3.08 -13.51 3.56
CA PRO A 55 3.56 -14.87 3.66
C PRO A 55 3.14 -15.70 2.45
N LEU A 56 3.95 -16.70 2.07
CA LEU A 56 3.65 -17.59 0.93
C LEU A 56 2.46 -18.54 1.20
N THR A 57 2.04 -18.64 2.46
CA THR A 57 0.92 -19.47 2.93
C THR A 57 -0.42 -18.73 2.93
N LEU A 58 -0.46 -17.51 2.40
CA LEU A 58 -1.63 -16.64 2.47
C LEU A 58 -2.78 -17.12 1.57
N SER A 59 -3.99 -17.09 2.11
CA SER A 59 -5.24 -17.50 1.47
C SER A 59 -5.86 -16.37 0.64
N ARG A 60 -6.78 -16.71 -0.27
CA ARG A 60 -7.46 -15.70 -1.11
C ARG A 60 -8.30 -14.71 -0.29
N ASP A 61 -8.85 -15.15 0.84
CA ASP A 61 -9.65 -14.30 1.72
C ASP A 61 -8.78 -13.26 2.43
N GLU A 62 -7.59 -13.66 2.91
CA GLU A 62 -6.61 -12.72 3.46
C GLU A 62 -6.10 -11.70 2.42
N ILE A 63 -6.02 -12.08 1.12
CA ILE A 63 -5.72 -11.11 0.05
C ILE A 63 -6.83 -10.07 -0.03
N ARG A 64 -8.09 -10.50 0.08
CA ARG A 64 -9.24 -9.60 0.01
C ARG A 64 -9.24 -8.63 1.18
N GLU A 65 -8.97 -9.10 2.39
CA GLU A 65 -8.83 -8.24 3.57
C GLU A 65 -7.72 -7.19 3.40
N LEU A 66 -6.57 -7.59 2.86
CA LEU A 66 -5.48 -6.65 2.53
C LEU A 66 -5.93 -5.59 1.53
N LEU A 67 -6.63 -5.98 0.46
CA LEU A 67 -7.12 -5.05 -0.55
C LEU A 67 -8.16 -4.08 0.02
N GLU A 68 -9.07 -4.56 0.88
CA GLU A 68 -10.06 -3.71 1.55
C GLU A 68 -9.42 -2.73 2.55
N ALA A 69 -8.37 -3.14 3.25
CA ALA A 69 -7.60 -2.23 4.10
C ALA A 69 -6.89 -1.16 3.26
N LEU A 70 -6.26 -1.55 2.14
CA LEU A 70 -5.65 -0.61 1.21
C LEU A 70 -6.68 0.40 0.70
N ASP A 71 -7.85 -0.06 0.22
CA ASP A 71 -8.89 0.80 -0.32
C ASP A 71 -9.42 1.81 0.74
N ARG A 72 -9.65 1.35 1.97
CA ARG A 72 -10.02 2.22 3.10
C ARG A 72 -8.94 3.23 3.45
N SER A 73 -7.67 2.86 3.36
CA SER A 73 -6.55 3.76 3.63
C SER A 73 -6.37 4.84 2.57
N LEU A 74 -6.80 4.57 1.33
CA LEU A 74 -6.67 5.48 0.18
C LEU A 74 -7.90 6.35 -0.07
N SER A 75 -9.09 5.88 0.28
CA SER A 75 -10.36 6.59 0.10
C SER A 75 -10.64 7.66 1.17
N ALA A 76 -9.72 7.86 2.13
CA ALA A 76 -9.88 8.75 3.29
C ALA A 76 -8.88 9.91 3.31
#